data_AF-A0AA38KZR5-F1
#
_entry.id   AF-A0AA38KZR5-F1
#
_cell.length_a   1.000
_cell.length_b   1.000
_cell.length_c   1.000
_cell.angle_alpha   90.00
_cell.angle_beta   90.00
_cell.angle_gamma   90.00
#
_symmetry.space_group_name_H-M   'P 1'
#
loop_
_entity.id
_entity.type
_entity.pdbx_description
1 polymer ?
#
loop_
_entity_poly.entity_id
_entity_poly.type
_entity_poly.pdbx_seq_one_letter_code
_entity_poly.pdbx_strand_id
1 'polypeptide(L)'
;MSRQPERRIAGEVSARAGNGGGVWPELFVEAVAREVAVAAANGDGALVAGPAVVTIFQVCSTWRNISNSEILWEALARHVWDASQTTRRMHSWREEFIRLHLTASNFRRNRAKYTAIEYEVSSDSSGNGTEAACRCLALSPKYLAGGFLDGAVRIFSLTSTECVRVMNPAHEIRLGPLSRAIAGIVMFDDRVVFASFDGSVFVGSVLSGYVRCAHVGNVVNDGTLVDFTGCERFWVGLYAGVPGHACHIWDAVTEQLVFNAGDITDPEALRGWRLLIEHSERIGRVRINSDGILLTATRLKVAVFDLETYGICFSREEIAVDEQELIVETVETKNNKFLTASDNGTARVRRITDFEDVCSFSFDEAADNSSTSSGSSNNNRKVYGSLNTWQAFICIDGVVNAWDATSGMRLHRLDGQMGE
;
A
#
# COMPACT_ATOMS: atom_id res chain seq x y z
N MET A 1 70.34 6.71 -38.44
CA MET A 1 70.07 6.83 -36.99
C MET A 1 68.70 6.22 -36.75
N SER A 2 68.62 4.90 -36.49
CA SER A 2 68.46 4.25 -35.16
C SER A 2 67.08 4.50 -34.54
N ARG A 3 66.25 3.54 -34.13
CA ARG A 3 66.28 2.07 -33.97
C ARG A 3 64.81 1.60 -33.81
N GLN A 4 64.48 0.41 -34.32
CA GLN A 4 63.32 -0.43 -33.91
C GLN A 4 63.65 -1.14 -32.57
N PRO A 5 62.70 -1.72 -31.78
CA PRO A 5 61.89 -2.91 -32.16
C PRO A 5 60.40 -2.87 -31.72
N GLU A 6 59.45 -3.42 -32.49
CA GLU A 6 58.93 -4.81 -32.43
C GLU A 6 58.43 -5.31 -31.07
N ARG A 7 57.11 -5.59 -31.00
CA ARG A 7 56.59 -6.91 -30.57
C ARG A 7 55.14 -7.11 -31.05
N ARG A 8 54.99 -7.93 -32.10
CA ARG A 8 53.79 -8.72 -32.38
C ARG A 8 53.65 -9.80 -31.30
N ILE A 9 52.43 -10.10 -30.87
CA ILE A 9 52.00 -11.49 -30.69
C ILE A 9 50.63 -11.61 -31.36
N ALA A 10 50.63 -12.24 -32.54
CA ALA A 10 49.45 -12.87 -33.09
C ALA A 10 49.20 -14.15 -32.29
N GLY A 11 47.96 -14.33 -31.82
CA GLY A 11 47.46 -15.57 -31.25
C GLY A 11 46.22 -15.99 -32.03
N GLU A 12 46.44 -16.98 -32.89
CA GLU A 12 45.52 -17.72 -33.75
C GLU A 12 44.05 -17.81 -33.28
N VAL A 13 43.14 -17.32 -34.12
CA VAL A 13 41.76 -17.78 -34.14
C VAL A 13 41.77 -19.17 -34.78
N SER A 14 41.79 -20.21 -33.95
CA SER A 14 41.56 -21.58 -34.40
C SER A 14 40.10 -21.71 -34.81
N ALA A 15 39.83 -21.50 -36.10
CA ALA A 15 38.59 -21.85 -36.75
C ALA A 15 38.48 -23.38 -36.81
N ARG A 16 37.96 -24.00 -35.75
CA ARG A 16 37.34 -25.32 -35.87
C ARG A 16 36.02 -25.14 -36.61
N ALA A 17 36.08 -25.36 -37.92
CA ALA A 17 34.92 -25.59 -38.76
C ALA A 17 34.08 -26.72 -38.17
N GLY A 18 32.94 -26.35 -37.59
CA GLY A 18 31.93 -27.24 -37.04
C GLY A 18 30.56 -26.59 -37.15
N ASN A 19 29.85 -26.92 -38.22
CA ASN A 19 28.41 -26.75 -38.43
C ASN A 19 27.81 -25.33 -38.19
N GLY A 20 27.93 -24.46 -39.19
CA GLY A 20 27.28 -23.15 -39.25
C GLY A 20 25.76 -23.23 -39.48
N GLY A 21 25.02 -23.66 -38.46
CA GLY A 21 23.56 -23.65 -38.44
C GLY A 21 23.01 -22.50 -37.61
N GLY A 22 22.68 -21.37 -38.25
CA GLY A 22 21.66 -20.38 -37.82
C GLY A 22 21.46 -20.11 -36.32
N VAL A 23 22.54 -19.95 -35.54
CA VAL A 23 22.41 -19.62 -34.12
C VAL A 23 22.26 -18.11 -33.98
N TRP A 24 21.05 -17.66 -33.61
CA TRP A 24 20.79 -16.26 -33.28
C TRP A 24 21.70 -15.78 -32.12
N PRO A 25 22.18 -14.52 -32.15
CA PRO A 25 22.98 -13.97 -31.05
C PRO A 25 22.22 -14.03 -29.72
N GLU A 26 22.94 -14.25 -28.61
CA GLU A 26 22.37 -14.33 -27.26
C GLU A 26 21.54 -13.08 -26.91
N LEU A 27 22.09 -11.89 -27.13
CA LEU A 27 21.42 -10.61 -26.91
C LEU A 27 20.11 -10.46 -27.70
N PHE A 28 20.04 -11.06 -28.89
CA PHE A 28 18.83 -11.02 -29.71
C PHE A 28 17.73 -11.86 -29.06
N VAL A 29 18.06 -13.07 -28.62
CA VAL A 29 17.09 -13.96 -27.99
C VAL A 29 16.68 -13.46 -26.60
N GLU A 30 17.59 -12.82 -25.85
CA GLU A 30 17.23 -12.09 -24.62
C GLU A 30 16.20 -10.99 -24.88
N ALA A 31 16.43 -10.17 -25.91
CA ALA A 31 15.48 -9.13 -26.29
C ALA A 31 14.13 -9.73 -26.69
N VAL A 32 14.11 -10.79 -27.50
CA VAL A 32 12.87 -11.51 -27.87
C VAL A 32 12.15 -12.05 -26.64
N ALA A 33 12.86 -12.73 -25.73
CA ALA A 33 12.28 -13.26 -24.51
C ALA A 33 11.65 -12.15 -23.66
N ARG A 34 12.32 -11.00 -23.53
CA ARG A 34 11.81 -9.82 -22.82
C ARG A 34 10.55 -9.27 -23.46
N GLU A 35 10.58 -8.98 -24.76
CA GLU A 35 9.43 -8.39 -25.46
C GLU A 35 8.20 -9.31 -25.42
N VAL A 36 8.39 -10.62 -25.61
CA VAL A 36 7.31 -11.61 -25.52
C VAL A 36 6.70 -11.64 -24.12
N ALA A 37 7.52 -11.63 -23.08
CA ALA A 37 7.06 -11.64 -21.69
C ALA A 37 6.27 -10.38 -21.34
N VAL A 38 6.80 -9.21 -21.71
CA VAL A 38 6.20 -7.91 -21.42
C VAL A 38 4.90 -7.74 -22.20
N ALA A 39 4.87 -8.13 -23.48
CA ALA A 39 3.65 -8.13 -24.27
C ALA A 39 2.57 -9.03 -23.67
N ALA A 40 2.93 -10.24 -23.26
CA ALA A 40 2.01 -11.16 -22.57
C ALA A 40 1.51 -10.58 -21.24
N ALA A 41 2.40 -9.97 -20.45
CA ALA A 41 2.05 -9.32 -19.18
C ALA A 41 1.06 -8.16 -19.38
N ASN A 42 1.25 -7.35 -20.42
CA ASN A 42 0.41 -6.19 -20.72
C ASN A 42 -0.95 -6.59 -21.31
N GLY A 43 -1.03 -7.72 -22.03
CA GLY A 43 -2.27 -8.22 -22.62
C GLY A 43 -3.15 -8.96 -21.62
N ASP A 44 -2.61 -10.02 -21.01
CA ASP A 44 -3.38 -11.00 -20.22
C ASP A 44 -3.00 -11.03 -18.73
N GLY A 45 -2.11 -10.12 -18.32
CA GLY A 45 -1.62 -9.99 -16.95
C GLY A 45 -0.29 -10.70 -16.69
N ALA A 46 0.40 -10.25 -15.64
CA ALA A 46 1.77 -10.66 -15.32
C ALA A 46 1.99 -12.18 -15.13
N LEU A 47 0.94 -12.94 -14.80
CA LEU A 47 1.03 -14.40 -14.64
C LEU A 47 1.19 -15.16 -15.98
N VAL A 48 0.93 -14.54 -17.12
CA VAL A 48 1.13 -15.17 -18.44
C VAL A 48 2.57 -15.02 -18.93
N ALA A 49 3.32 -14.05 -18.39
CA ALA A 49 4.72 -13.82 -18.75
C ALA A 49 5.63 -15.02 -18.47
N GLY A 50 5.41 -15.72 -17.36
CA GLY A 50 6.19 -16.92 -16.99
C GLY A 50 6.10 -18.02 -18.05
N PRO A 51 4.89 -18.53 -18.35
CA PRO A 51 4.68 -19.49 -19.44
C PRO A 51 5.26 -19.02 -20.79
N ALA A 52 5.02 -17.74 -21.16
CA ALA A 52 5.48 -17.19 -22.43
C ALA A 52 7.02 -17.26 -22.58
N VAL A 53 7.76 -16.88 -21.53
CA VAL A 53 9.23 -16.95 -21.50
C VAL A 53 9.72 -18.41 -21.53
N VAL A 54 9.06 -19.30 -20.80
CA VAL A 54 9.42 -20.72 -20.79
C VAL A 54 9.29 -21.35 -22.18
N THR A 55 8.26 -20.97 -22.95
CA THR A 55 8.09 -21.43 -24.34
C THR A 55 9.28 -21.03 -25.23
N ILE A 56 9.83 -19.82 -25.05
CA ILE A 56 11.04 -19.38 -25.76
C ILE A 56 12.24 -20.28 -25.41
N PHE A 57 12.45 -20.61 -24.14
CA PHE A 57 13.55 -21.48 -23.71
C PHE A 57 13.41 -22.95 -24.13
N GLN A 58 12.26 -23.34 -24.66
CA GLN A 58 12.01 -24.70 -25.15
C GLN A 58 12.39 -24.88 -26.63
N VAL A 59 12.70 -23.81 -27.37
CA VAL A 59 13.00 -23.85 -28.81
C VAL A 59 14.22 -24.72 -29.14
N CYS A 60 15.37 -24.45 -28.50
CA CYS A 60 16.59 -25.27 -28.65
C CYS A 60 17.52 -25.10 -27.44
N SER A 61 18.60 -25.89 -27.37
CA SER A 61 19.56 -25.83 -26.26
C SER A 61 20.25 -24.47 -26.14
N THR A 62 20.57 -23.80 -27.25
CA THR A 62 21.15 -22.46 -27.23
C THR A 62 20.20 -21.44 -26.60
N TRP A 63 18.92 -21.48 -26.94
CA TRP A 63 17.91 -20.59 -26.37
C TRP A 63 17.63 -20.92 -24.90
N ARG A 64 17.72 -22.20 -24.53
CA ARG A 64 17.63 -22.62 -23.13
C ARG A 64 18.76 -22.07 -22.28
N ASN A 65 19.98 -21.98 -22.81
CA ASN A 65 21.13 -21.45 -22.05
C ASN A 65 20.90 -20.00 -21.59
N ILE A 66 20.08 -19.25 -22.32
CA ILE A 66 19.73 -17.85 -22.01
C ILE A 66 18.86 -17.75 -20.76
N SER A 67 18.21 -18.85 -20.34
CA SER A 67 17.54 -18.89 -19.04
C SER A 67 18.50 -18.74 -17.85
N ASN A 68 19.81 -18.71 -18.07
CA ASN A 68 20.82 -18.43 -17.05
C ASN A 68 21.28 -16.95 -17.05
N SER A 69 20.78 -16.12 -17.97
CA SER A 69 21.14 -14.71 -18.05
C SER A 69 20.47 -13.91 -16.94
N GLU A 70 21.29 -13.41 -16.01
CA GLU A 70 20.81 -12.56 -14.90
C GLU A 70 20.25 -11.23 -15.39
N ILE A 71 20.81 -10.67 -16.48
CA ILE A 71 20.35 -9.39 -17.06
C ILE A 71 18.93 -9.53 -17.63
N LEU A 72 18.64 -10.68 -18.27
CA LEU A 72 17.29 -10.98 -18.74
C LEU A 72 16.30 -11.04 -17.57
N TRP A 73 16.62 -11.82 -16.53
CA TRP A 73 15.73 -11.96 -15.38
C TRP A 73 15.54 -10.66 -14.60
N GLU A 74 16.60 -9.84 -14.52
CA GLU A 74 16.53 -8.49 -13.96
C GLU A 74 15.53 -7.62 -14.71
N ALA A 75 15.64 -7.61 -16.04
CA ALA A 75 14.72 -6.87 -16.89
C ALA A 75 13.29 -7.39 -16.72
N LEU A 76 13.07 -8.71 -16.74
CA LEU A 76 11.76 -9.31 -16.57
C LEU A 76 11.14 -9.01 -15.19
N ALA A 77 11.92 -9.13 -14.10
CA ALA A 77 11.45 -8.84 -12.77
C ALA A 77 11.01 -7.37 -12.63
N ARG A 78 11.74 -6.43 -13.24
CA ARG A 78 11.35 -5.02 -13.24
C ARG A 78 10.14 -4.71 -14.11
N HIS A 79 10.10 -5.21 -15.34
CA HIS A 79 9.06 -4.79 -16.29
C HIS A 79 7.74 -5.54 -16.08
N VAL A 80 7.77 -6.78 -15.57
CA VAL A 80 6.56 -7.57 -15.34
C VAL A 80 6.01 -7.36 -13.93
N TRP A 81 6.89 -7.22 -12.92
CA TRP A 81 6.49 -7.20 -11.51
C TRP A 81 6.83 -5.91 -10.77
N ASP A 82 7.46 -4.93 -11.43
CA ASP A 82 7.96 -3.72 -10.81
C ASP A 82 8.84 -4.00 -9.58
N ALA A 83 9.76 -4.96 -9.73
CA ALA A 83 10.70 -5.33 -8.67
C ALA A 83 11.71 -4.22 -8.29
N SER A 84 11.58 -3.02 -8.87
CA SER A 84 12.38 -1.84 -8.51
C SER A 84 12.18 -1.44 -7.04
N GLN A 85 11.01 -1.76 -6.48
CA GLN A 85 10.61 -1.41 -5.11
C GLN A 85 10.69 -2.58 -4.12
N THR A 86 11.20 -3.75 -4.52
CA THR A 86 11.25 -4.91 -3.63
C THR A 86 12.34 -4.72 -2.58
N THR A 87 11.95 -4.59 -1.31
CA THR A 87 12.86 -4.47 -0.16
C THR A 87 13.68 -5.73 0.12
N ARG A 88 13.28 -6.89 -0.41
CA ARG A 88 13.96 -8.18 -0.18
C ARG A 88 14.29 -8.88 -1.50
N ARG A 89 15.50 -8.63 -2.00
CA ARG A 89 16.04 -9.31 -3.18
C ARG A 89 16.54 -10.72 -2.82
N MET A 90 16.20 -11.70 -3.66
CA MET A 90 16.78 -13.06 -3.61
C MET A 90 18.24 -13.06 -4.09
N HIS A 91 18.92 -14.21 -4.01
CA HIS A 91 20.33 -14.32 -4.40
C HIS A 91 20.55 -14.12 -5.91
N SER A 92 19.55 -14.44 -6.74
CA SER A 92 19.53 -14.19 -8.19
C SER A 92 18.22 -13.50 -8.62
N TRP A 93 18.26 -12.80 -9.75
CA TRP A 93 17.05 -12.23 -10.36
C TRP A 93 16.10 -13.30 -10.86
N ARG A 94 16.63 -14.45 -11.28
CA ARG A 94 15.81 -15.59 -11.66
C ARG A 94 14.94 -16.08 -10.50
N GLU A 95 15.55 -16.27 -9.33
CA GLU A 95 14.81 -16.66 -8.12
C GLU A 95 13.81 -15.61 -7.70
N GLU A 96 14.17 -14.32 -7.82
CA GLU A 96 13.26 -13.22 -7.51
C GLU A 96 12.03 -13.21 -8.44
N PHE A 97 12.23 -13.38 -9.74
CA PHE A 97 11.14 -13.49 -10.71
C PHE A 97 10.24 -14.69 -10.39
N ILE A 98 10.82 -15.86 -10.11
CA ILE A 98 10.06 -17.07 -9.74
C ILE A 98 9.27 -16.82 -8.45
N ARG A 99 9.89 -16.22 -7.43
CA ARG A 99 9.24 -15.91 -6.16
C ARG A 99 8.04 -15.00 -6.37
N LEU A 100 8.20 -13.88 -7.08
CA LEU A 100 7.11 -12.94 -7.38
C LEU A 100 5.97 -13.63 -8.14
N HIS A 101 6.32 -14.42 -9.16
CA HIS A 101 5.36 -15.16 -9.96
C HIS A 101 4.58 -16.19 -9.13
N LEU A 102 5.26 -16.95 -8.26
CA LEU A 102 4.62 -17.91 -7.36
C LEU A 102 3.75 -17.22 -6.31
N THR A 103 4.20 -16.10 -5.73
CA THR A 103 3.42 -15.30 -4.80
C THR A 103 2.13 -14.80 -5.45
N ALA A 104 2.22 -14.17 -6.63
CA ALA A 104 1.04 -13.72 -7.37
C ALA A 104 0.09 -14.87 -7.74
N SER A 105 0.65 -16.02 -8.14
CA SER A 105 -0.10 -17.24 -8.41
C SER A 105 -0.85 -17.75 -7.17
N ASN A 106 -0.21 -17.71 -6.01
CA ASN A 106 -0.81 -18.14 -4.75
C ASN A 106 -1.98 -17.24 -4.37
N PHE A 107 -1.82 -15.92 -4.46
CA PHE A 107 -2.93 -14.98 -4.26
C PHE A 107 -4.05 -15.22 -5.27
N ARG A 108 -3.76 -15.36 -6.57
CA ARG A 108 -4.78 -15.63 -7.60
C ARG A 108 -5.60 -16.89 -7.31
N ARG A 109 -4.97 -17.92 -6.74
CA ARG A 109 -5.54 -19.25 -6.50
C ARG A 109 -6.00 -19.50 -5.05
N ASN A 110 -6.11 -18.46 -4.23
CA ASN A 110 -6.49 -18.56 -2.82
C ASN A 110 -5.61 -19.53 -2.01
N ARG A 111 -4.29 -19.50 -2.23
CA ARG A 111 -3.32 -20.32 -1.49
C ARG A 111 -2.61 -19.46 -0.46
N ALA A 112 -3.22 -19.36 0.72
CA ALA A 112 -2.69 -18.59 1.84
C ALA A 112 -2.69 -19.43 3.13
N LYS A 113 -1.75 -19.10 4.02
CA LYS A 113 -1.77 -19.55 5.42
C LYS A 113 -2.07 -18.34 6.28
N TYR A 114 -3.05 -18.47 7.16
CA TYR A 114 -3.45 -17.40 8.08
C TYR A 114 -2.84 -17.65 9.45
N THR A 115 -2.55 -16.57 10.17
CA THR A 115 -2.07 -16.63 11.55
C THR A 115 -2.70 -15.48 12.31
N ALA A 116 -3.43 -15.81 13.36
CA ALA A 116 -4.03 -14.81 14.23
C ALA A 116 -2.94 -14.24 15.15
N ILE A 117 -2.95 -12.92 15.34
CA ILE A 117 -2.11 -12.23 16.31
C ILE A 117 -3.04 -11.77 17.42
N GLU A 118 -2.90 -12.40 18.58
CA GLU A 118 -3.67 -12.06 19.77
C GLU A 118 -2.96 -10.95 20.56
N TYR A 119 -3.74 -10.09 21.20
CA TYR A 119 -3.22 -9.08 22.12
C TYR A 119 -4.15 -8.94 23.32
N GLU A 120 -3.56 -8.72 24.49
CA GLU A 120 -4.33 -8.54 25.71
C GLU A 120 -5.01 -7.17 25.71
N VAL A 121 -6.33 -7.19 25.89
CA VAL A 121 -7.13 -6.02 26.24
C VAL A 121 -7.09 -5.90 27.75
N SER A 122 -6.43 -4.86 28.29
CA SER A 122 -6.33 -4.66 29.74
C SER A 122 -7.73 -4.56 30.38
N SER A 123 -8.06 -5.53 31.23
CA SER A 123 -9.33 -5.64 31.95
C SER A 123 -9.59 -4.53 32.97
N ASP A 124 -8.57 -3.73 33.29
CA ASP A 124 -8.62 -2.69 34.34
C ASP A 124 -9.26 -1.37 33.87
N SER A 125 -9.65 -1.29 32.60
CA SER A 125 -10.46 -0.18 32.10
C SER A 125 -11.92 -0.39 32.50
N SER A 126 -12.40 0.37 33.49
CA SER A 126 -13.82 0.45 33.88
C SER A 126 -14.74 1.06 32.79
N GLY A 127 -14.23 1.21 31.57
CA GLY A 127 -14.96 1.68 30.40
C GLY A 127 -15.38 0.51 29.52
N ASN A 128 -16.49 0.68 28.79
CA ASN A 128 -16.88 -0.21 27.69
C ASN A 128 -15.64 -0.46 26.82
N GLY A 129 -15.25 -1.73 26.57
CA GLY A 129 -13.99 -2.17 25.92
C GLY A 129 -13.65 -1.59 24.53
N THR A 130 -14.33 -0.54 24.10
CA THR A 130 -14.04 0.36 22.98
C THR A 130 -12.65 0.99 23.01
N GLU A 131 -12.00 1.21 24.16
CA GLU A 131 -10.65 1.83 24.20
C GLU A 131 -9.56 0.96 23.55
N ALA A 132 -9.78 -0.35 23.49
CA ALA A 132 -8.83 -1.30 22.90
C ALA A 132 -9.08 -1.57 21.41
N ALA A 133 -9.97 -0.83 20.74
CA ALA A 133 -10.19 -1.05 19.31
C ALA A 133 -9.04 -0.51 18.47
N CYS A 134 -8.48 -1.37 17.61
CA CYS A 134 -7.50 -0.99 16.62
C CYS A 134 -8.14 -0.14 15.51
N ARG A 135 -7.48 0.95 15.12
CA ARG A 135 -7.95 1.91 14.09
C ARG A 135 -7.19 1.81 12.79
N CYS A 136 -5.87 1.64 12.89
CA CYS A 136 -4.97 1.64 11.76
C CYS A 136 -3.85 0.62 11.97
N LEU A 137 -3.32 0.11 10.87
CA LEU A 137 -2.24 -0.87 10.83
C LEU A 137 -1.15 -0.34 9.91
N ALA A 138 0.10 -0.64 10.25
CA ALA A 138 1.26 -0.43 9.39
C ALA A 138 2.13 -1.69 9.40
N LEU A 139 2.69 -2.03 8.25
CA LEU A 139 3.51 -3.22 8.05
C LEU A 139 4.92 -2.84 7.63
N SER A 140 5.89 -3.53 8.20
CA SER A 140 7.28 -3.58 7.73
C SER A 140 7.65 -5.04 7.43
N PRO A 141 8.83 -5.32 6.84
CA PRO A 141 9.24 -6.71 6.58
C PRO A 141 9.34 -7.60 7.83
N LYS A 142 9.48 -7.01 9.02
CA LYS A 142 9.69 -7.74 10.29
C LYS A 142 8.58 -7.56 11.31
N TYR A 143 7.83 -6.48 11.21
CA TYR A 143 6.89 -6.07 12.26
C TYR A 143 5.55 -5.62 11.70
N LEU A 144 4.50 -5.85 12.49
CA LEU A 144 3.18 -5.24 12.33
C LEU A 144 2.99 -4.25 13.48
N ALA A 145 2.61 -3.01 13.16
CA ALA A 145 2.22 -2.00 14.14
C ALA A 145 0.72 -1.77 14.07
N GLY A 146 0.06 -1.73 15.23
CA GLY A 146 -1.36 -1.38 15.37
C GLY A 146 -1.54 -0.14 16.23
N GLY A 147 -2.35 0.79 15.76
CA GLY A 147 -2.71 2.03 16.47
C GLY A 147 -4.12 1.96 17.03
N PHE A 148 -4.30 2.45 18.25
CA PHE A 148 -5.50 2.20 19.04
C PHE A 148 -6.18 3.48 19.52
N LEU A 149 -7.44 3.35 19.95
CA LEU A 149 -8.24 4.46 20.51
C LEU A 149 -7.70 4.96 21.86
N ASP A 150 -7.05 4.10 22.63
CA ASP A 150 -6.35 4.44 23.88
C ASP A 150 -5.07 5.29 23.68
N GLY A 151 -4.66 5.51 22.43
CA GLY A 151 -3.45 6.23 22.05
C GLY A 151 -2.17 5.41 22.10
N ALA A 152 -2.28 4.09 22.33
CA ALA A 152 -1.15 3.19 22.26
C ALA A 152 -0.84 2.79 20.81
N VAL A 153 0.44 2.56 20.52
CA VAL A 153 0.89 1.80 19.36
C VAL A 153 1.51 0.49 19.84
N ARG A 154 0.91 -0.64 19.46
CA ARG A 154 1.38 -2.00 19.79
C ARG A 154 2.12 -2.59 18.59
N ILE A 155 3.29 -3.18 18.82
CA ILE A 155 4.18 -3.68 17.78
C ILE A 155 4.39 -5.17 17.96
N PHE A 156 4.13 -5.91 16.89
CA PHE A 156 4.17 -7.36 16.85
C PHE A 156 5.26 -7.83 15.90
N SER A 157 6.00 -8.85 16.30
CA SER A 157 6.96 -9.52 15.41
C SER A 157 6.21 -10.42 14.44
N LEU A 158 6.43 -10.27 13.13
CA LEU A 158 5.82 -11.16 12.13
C LEU A 158 6.40 -12.57 12.16
N THR A 159 7.54 -12.77 12.83
CA THR A 159 8.17 -14.10 12.95
C THR A 159 7.67 -14.86 14.17
N SER A 160 7.58 -14.20 15.34
CA SER A 160 7.12 -14.85 16.58
C SER A 160 5.64 -14.65 16.87
N THR A 161 4.97 -13.72 16.18
CA THR A 161 3.59 -13.27 16.42
C THR A 161 3.35 -12.63 17.79
N GLU A 162 4.40 -12.43 18.57
CA GLU A 162 4.33 -11.81 19.90
C GLU A 162 4.36 -10.28 19.82
N CYS A 163 3.68 -9.63 20.76
CA CYS A 163 3.81 -8.20 21.00
C CYS A 163 5.19 -7.91 21.60
N VAL A 164 6.09 -7.38 20.78
CA VAL A 164 7.47 -7.04 21.18
C VAL A 164 7.56 -5.67 21.85
N ARG A 165 6.57 -4.79 21.66
CA ARG A 165 6.55 -3.48 22.30
C ARG A 165 5.18 -2.82 22.33
N VAL A 166 4.95 -2.01 23.36
CA VAL A 166 3.88 -1.01 23.46
C VAL A 166 4.49 0.38 23.58
N MET A 167 4.08 1.31 22.71
CA MET A 167 4.45 2.73 22.72
C MET A 167 3.27 3.55 23.22
N ASN A 168 3.45 4.26 24.33
CA ASN A 168 2.42 5.10 24.96
C ASN A 168 2.97 6.52 25.12
N PRO A 169 2.82 7.41 24.12
CA PRO A 169 3.29 8.78 24.27
C PRO A 169 2.50 9.53 25.34
N ALA A 170 3.16 10.50 25.97
CA ALA A 170 2.48 11.45 26.85
C ALA A 170 1.73 12.48 26.00
N HIS A 171 0.46 12.72 26.32
CA HIS A 171 -0.34 13.79 25.73
C HIS A 171 -0.49 14.91 26.75
N GLU A 172 0.08 16.08 26.45
CA GLU A 172 0.07 17.25 27.34
C GLU A 172 -1.30 17.94 27.35
N ILE A 173 -1.98 18.00 26.20
CA ILE A 173 -3.26 18.71 26.02
C ILE A 173 -4.30 17.71 25.53
N ARG A 174 -5.43 17.62 26.23
CA ARG A 174 -6.57 16.77 25.86
C ARG A 174 -7.84 17.61 25.79
N LEU A 175 -8.42 17.71 24.60
CA LEU A 175 -9.71 18.37 24.40
C LEU A 175 -10.89 17.39 24.56
N GLY A 176 -10.63 16.10 24.42
CA GLY A 176 -11.60 15.04 24.66
C GLY A 176 -10.94 13.68 24.93
N PRO A 177 -11.73 12.66 25.32
CA PRO A 177 -11.22 11.32 25.63
C PRO A 177 -10.51 10.65 24.45
N LEU A 178 -10.91 10.98 23.21
CA LEU A 178 -10.35 10.43 21.98
C LEU A 178 -9.24 11.31 21.38
N SER A 179 -8.85 12.43 22.01
CA SER A 179 -7.74 13.27 21.52
C SER A 179 -6.44 12.46 21.30
N ARG A 180 -6.20 11.46 22.14
CA ARG A 180 -5.04 10.57 22.07
C ARG A 180 -5.14 9.48 20.98
N ALA A 181 -6.32 9.24 20.43
CA ALA A 181 -6.54 8.12 19.51
C ALA A 181 -5.62 8.23 18.30
N ILE A 182 -5.03 7.10 17.89
CA ILE A 182 -4.10 7.08 16.76
C ILE A 182 -4.86 7.28 15.43
N ALA A 183 -4.50 8.33 14.70
CA ALA A 183 -5.04 8.69 13.40
C ALA A 183 -4.43 7.82 12.28
N GLY A 184 -3.12 7.60 12.32
CA GLY A 184 -2.40 6.79 11.34
C GLY A 184 -0.98 6.48 11.79
N ILE A 185 -0.39 5.48 11.14
CA ILE A 185 0.97 4.98 11.42
C ILE A 185 1.69 4.78 10.09
N VAL A 186 2.98 5.09 10.10
CA VAL A 186 3.93 4.83 9.02
C VAL A 186 5.11 4.08 9.61
N MET A 187 5.59 3.06 8.91
CA MET A 187 6.65 2.20 9.41
C MET A 187 7.73 1.98 8.34
N PHE A 188 8.98 2.25 8.70
CA PHE A 188 10.16 2.02 7.85
C PHE A 188 11.15 1.18 8.65
N ASP A 189 11.22 -0.11 8.34
CA ASP A 189 12.02 -1.09 9.10
C ASP A 189 11.74 -1.05 10.61
N ASP A 190 12.63 -0.43 11.39
CA ASP A 190 12.50 -0.27 12.83
C ASP A 190 12.06 1.15 13.24
N ARG A 191 11.94 2.12 12.33
CA ARG A 191 11.38 3.44 12.63
C ARG A 191 9.86 3.40 12.52
N VAL A 192 9.19 3.91 13.54
CA VAL A 192 7.72 4.06 13.59
C VAL A 192 7.41 5.54 13.74
N VAL A 193 6.58 6.05 12.84
CA VAL A 193 6.04 7.41 12.91
C VAL A 193 4.53 7.28 13.01
N PHE A 194 3.91 7.99 13.94
CA PHE A 194 2.47 7.90 14.13
C PHE A 194 1.92 9.21 14.66
N ALA A 195 0.64 9.44 14.43
CA ALA A 195 0.00 10.67 14.82
C ALA A 195 -1.33 10.43 15.52
N SER A 196 -1.69 11.31 16.44
CA SER A 196 -2.95 11.29 17.19
C SER A 196 -3.95 12.30 16.66
N PHE A 197 -5.22 12.13 17.01
CA PHE A 197 -6.30 13.06 16.66
C PHE A 197 -6.06 14.50 17.09
N ASP A 198 -5.30 14.71 18.17
CA ASP A 198 -4.88 16.04 18.60
C ASP A 198 -3.84 16.72 17.67
N GLY A 199 -3.43 16.06 16.59
CA GLY A 199 -2.46 16.57 15.61
C GLY A 199 -1.00 16.34 16.02
N SER A 200 -0.74 15.74 17.18
CA SER A 200 0.63 15.44 17.60
C SER A 200 1.23 14.32 16.76
N VAL A 201 2.48 14.48 16.33
CA VAL A 201 3.23 13.50 15.55
C VAL A 201 4.39 12.99 16.39
N PHE A 202 4.50 11.68 16.53
CA PHE A 202 5.49 10.99 17.32
C PHE A 202 6.41 10.15 16.44
N VAL A 203 7.68 10.09 16.82
CA VAL A 203 8.69 9.25 16.19
C VAL A 203 9.27 8.32 17.25
N GLY A 204 9.24 7.02 16.96
CA GLY A 204 9.85 5.98 17.77
C GLY A 204 10.73 5.04 16.94
N SER A 205 11.56 4.25 17.63
CA SER A 205 12.28 3.13 17.03
C SER A 205 11.87 1.87 17.75
N VAL A 206 11.54 0.76 17.05
CA VAL A 206 11.17 -0.58 17.55
C VAL A 206 12.29 -1.24 18.36
N LEU A 207 13.54 -0.85 18.15
CA LEU A 207 14.67 -1.43 18.89
C LEU A 207 14.85 -0.82 20.29
N SER A 208 14.72 0.50 20.44
CA SER A 208 15.23 1.21 21.63
C SER A 208 14.25 1.44 22.79
N GLY A 209 12.98 1.08 22.67
CA GLY A 209 11.88 1.53 23.53
C GLY A 209 11.45 2.99 23.32
N TYR A 210 12.30 3.82 22.71
CA TYR A 210 12.16 5.27 22.76
C TYR A 210 11.09 5.80 21.80
N VAL A 211 10.35 6.81 22.28
CA VAL A 211 9.35 7.60 21.55
C VAL A 211 9.56 9.05 21.94
N ARG A 212 9.57 9.94 20.94
CA ARG A 212 9.57 11.39 21.14
C ARG A 212 8.46 12.05 20.34
N CYS A 213 8.00 13.19 20.84
CA CYS A 213 7.13 14.09 20.09
C CYS A 213 7.99 14.86 19.07
N ALA A 214 7.71 14.70 17.78
CA ALA A 214 8.32 15.47 16.71
C ALA A 214 7.54 16.77 16.45
N HIS A 215 6.22 16.70 16.60
CA HIS A 215 5.34 17.86 16.43
C HIS A 215 4.23 17.81 17.48
N VAL A 216 4.05 18.92 18.21
CA VAL A 216 2.94 19.10 19.14
C VAL A 216 1.78 19.67 18.34
N GLY A 217 0.65 18.96 18.32
CA GLY A 217 -0.51 19.38 17.55
C GLY A 217 -1.21 20.61 18.15
N ASN A 218 -1.88 21.37 17.27
CA ASN A 218 -2.63 22.57 17.65
C ASN A 218 -4.06 22.47 17.15
N VAL A 219 -4.84 21.60 17.79
CA VAL A 219 -6.22 21.29 17.40
C VAL A 219 -7.08 22.55 17.22
N VAL A 220 -6.87 23.58 18.05
CA VAL A 220 -7.65 24.83 17.98
C VAL A 220 -7.48 25.55 16.65
N ASN A 221 -6.26 25.56 16.09
CA ASN A 221 -5.95 26.29 14.87
C ASN A 221 -5.93 25.41 13.62
N ASP A 222 -5.66 24.11 13.79
CA ASP A 222 -5.51 23.18 12.67
C ASP A 222 -6.75 22.27 12.50
N GLY A 223 -7.55 22.11 13.55
CA GLY A 223 -8.62 21.13 13.63
C GLY A 223 -8.14 19.75 14.09
N THR A 224 -9.01 18.75 13.97
CA THR A 224 -8.70 17.37 14.32
C THR A 224 -7.97 16.67 13.19
N LEU A 225 -6.89 15.95 13.48
CA LEU A 225 -6.23 15.09 12.50
C LEU A 225 -7.06 13.82 12.26
N VAL A 226 -7.63 13.66 11.06
CA VAL A 226 -8.59 12.59 10.74
C VAL A 226 -7.95 11.35 10.10
N ASP A 227 -6.84 11.52 9.37
CA ASP A 227 -6.04 10.44 8.82
C ASP A 227 -4.58 10.90 8.66
N PHE A 228 -3.64 9.95 8.71
CA PHE A 228 -2.20 10.23 8.63
C PHE A 228 -1.48 9.15 7.83
N THR A 229 -0.57 9.58 6.96
CA THR A 229 0.24 8.69 6.11
C THR A 229 1.61 9.31 5.86
N GLY A 230 2.50 8.58 5.17
CA GLY A 230 3.85 9.08 4.91
C GLY A 230 4.70 8.12 4.08
N CYS A 231 5.77 8.67 3.55
CA CYS A 231 6.91 7.98 2.95
C CYS A 231 8.20 8.41 3.69
N GLU A 232 9.36 7.92 3.24
CA GLU A 232 10.64 8.28 3.87
C GLU A 232 10.98 9.78 3.78
N ARG A 233 10.33 10.49 2.85
CA ARG A 233 10.60 11.88 2.53
C ARG A 233 9.55 12.84 3.10
N PHE A 234 8.29 12.42 3.13
CA PHE A 234 7.17 13.26 3.55
C PHE A 234 6.26 12.53 4.53
N TRP A 235 5.77 13.26 5.53
CA TRP A 235 4.60 12.86 6.31
C TRP A 235 3.44 13.76 5.93
N VAL A 236 2.23 13.20 5.90
CA VAL A 236 1.04 13.93 5.50
C VAL A 236 -0.09 13.65 6.47
N GLY A 237 -0.71 14.73 6.94
CA GLY A 237 -1.86 14.72 7.82
C GLY A 237 -3.05 15.35 7.13
N LEU A 238 -4.18 14.66 7.18
CA LEU A 238 -5.46 15.17 6.73
C LEU A 238 -6.22 15.68 7.96
N TYR A 239 -6.56 16.96 7.99
CA TYR A 239 -7.24 17.63 9.09
C TYR A 239 -8.68 17.95 8.74
N ALA A 240 -9.56 18.02 9.74
CA ALA A 240 -10.91 18.54 9.60
C ALA A 240 -11.26 19.39 10.83
N GLY A 241 -11.85 20.56 10.61
CA GLY A 241 -12.33 21.42 11.70
C GLY A 241 -12.13 22.90 11.43
N VAL A 242 -11.05 23.26 10.74
CA VAL A 242 -10.74 24.64 10.37
C VAL A 242 -10.69 24.74 8.84
N PRO A 243 -11.53 25.59 8.21
CA PRO A 243 -11.57 25.73 6.75
C PRO A 243 -10.22 26.14 6.16
N GLY A 244 -9.84 25.52 5.04
CA GLY A 244 -8.61 25.85 4.32
C GLY A 244 -7.32 25.23 4.88
N HIS A 245 -7.41 24.44 5.95
CA HIS A 245 -6.27 23.80 6.63
C HIS A 245 -6.27 22.27 6.49
N ALA A 246 -6.93 21.73 5.46
CA ALA A 246 -7.18 20.30 5.37
C ALA A 246 -5.91 19.44 5.21
N CYS A 247 -4.82 19.94 4.63
CA CYS A 247 -3.63 19.14 4.35
C CYS A 247 -2.36 19.77 4.93
N HIS A 248 -1.69 19.03 5.80
CA HIS A 248 -0.38 19.38 6.34
C HIS A 248 0.66 18.40 5.81
N ILE A 249 1.77 18.91 5.28
CA ILE A 249 2.89 18.11 4.80
C ILE A 249 4.14 18.49 5.58
N TRP A 250 4.78 17.50 6.20
CA TRP A 250 6.07 17.66 6.85
C TRP A 250 7.16 16.98 6.05
N ASP A 251 8.35 17.58 6.02
CA ASP A 251 9.55 16.90 5.57
C ASP A 251 10.00 15.91 6.65
N ALA A 252 10.09 14.62 6.31
CA ALA A 252 10.33 13.53 7.27
C ALA A 252 11.77 13.47 7.82
N VAL A 253 12.69 14.25 7.23
CA VAL A 253 14.09 14.33 7.60
C VAL A 253 14.32 15.47 8.58
N THR A 254 13.80 16.65 8.25
CA THR A 254 13.93 17.90 9.02
C THR A 254 12.80 18.10 10.03
N GLU A 255 11.71 17.36 9.86
CA GLU A 255 10.49 17.41 10.67
C GLU A 255 9.80 18.78 10.65
N GLN A 256 10.13 19.60 9.65
CA GLN A 256 9.52 20.90 9.44
C GLN A 256 8.25 20.77 8.61
N LEU A 257 7.24 21.57 8.97
CA LEU A 257 6.04 21.74 8.16
C LEU A 257 6.40 22.52 6.90
N VAL A 258 6.24 21.90 5.72
CA VAL A 258 6.59 22.48 4.42
C VAL A 258 5.37 22.95 3.64
N PHE A 259 4.17 22.45 3.98
CA PHE A 259 2.91 22.87 3.37
C PHE A 259 1.77 22.79 4.38
N ASN A 260 0.90 23.80 4.38
CA ASN A 260 -0.35 23.85 5.12
C ASN A 260 -1.38 24.62 4.29
N ALA A 261 -2.28 23.89 3.63
CA ALA A 261 -3.45 24.44 2.97
C ALA A 261 -4.41 23.31 2.56
N GLY A 262 -5.59 23.69 2.09
CA GLY A 262 -6.53 22.80 1.41
C GLY A 262 -7.91 22.84 2.02
N ASP A 263 -8.92 22.60 1.19
CA ASP A 263 -10.34 22.78 1.48
C ASP A 263 -11.13 21.46 1.39
N ILE A 264 -10.43 20.32 1.24
CA ILE A 264 -11.08 19.05 0.89
C ILE A 264 -12.01 18.55 2.01
N THR A 265 -11.72 18.90 3.26
CA THR A 265 -12.48 18.52 4.46
C THR A 265 -13.34 19.66 5.02
N ASP A 266 -13.38 20.82 4.38
CA ASP A 266 -14.18 21.97 4.83
C ASP A 266 -15.66 21.62 5.05
N PRO A 267 -16.32 20.82 4.18
CA PRO A 267 -17.70 20.38 4.41
C PRO A 267 -17.89 19.54 5.67
N GLU A 268 -16.81 18.94 6.18
CA GLU A 268 -16.81 17.97 7.28
C GLU A 268 -16.30 18.57 8.59
N ALA A 269 -16.08 19.90 8.64
CA ALA A 269 -15.43 20.58 9.77
C ALA A 269 -16.08 20.25 11.13
N LEU A 270 -17.42 20.31 11.23
CA LEU A 270 -18.12 19.98 12.47
C LEU A 270 -17.93 18.52 12.89
N ARG A 271 -17.91 17.59 11.93
CA ARG A 271 -17.67 16.17 12.19
C ARG A 271 -16.24 15.94 12.68
N GLY A 272 -15.28 16.71 12.18
CA GLY A 272 -13.88 16.68 12.63
C GLY A 272 -13.75 16.90 14.13
N TRP A 273 -14.42 17.92 14.67
CA TRP A 273 -14.43 18.20 16.11
C TRP A 273 -15.09 17.09 16.94
N ARG A 274 -16.13 16.43 16.41
CA ARG A 274 -16.84 15.35 17.10
C ARG A 274 -15.95 14.12 17.33
N LEU A 275 -14.97 13.87 16.46
CA LEU A 275 -14.03 12.75 16.62
C LEU A 275 -13.21 12.79 17.92
N LEU A 276 -13.07 13.96 18.56
CA LEU A 276 -12.33 14.10 19.83
C LEU A 276 -13.11 13.55 21.03
N ILE A 277 -14.43 13.43 20.92
CA ILE A 277 -15.33 13.10 22.04
C ILE A 277 -16.16 11.84 21.80
N GLU A 278 -16.46 11.52 20.55
CA GLU A 278 -17.30 10.37 20.20
C GLU A 278 -16.72 9.59 19.03
N HIS A 279 -16.97 8.28 19.01
CA HIS A 279 -16.62 7.44 17.88
C HIS A 279 -17.55 7.76 16.71
N SER A 280 -17.08 8.55 15.75
CA SER A 280 -17.80 8.87 14.52
C SER A 280 -17.33 8.03 13.32
N GLU A 281 -18.06 8.15 12.22
CA GLU A 281 -17.68 7.65 10.89
C GLU A 281 -16.36 8.28 10.41
N ARG A 282 -15.75 7.67 9.39
CA ARG A 282 -14.55 8.22 8.77
C ARG A 282 -14.91 9.46 7.95
N ILE A 283 -14.11 10.51 8.10
CA ILE A 283 -14.32 11.81 7.44
C ILE A 283 -13.59 11.88 6.11
N GLY A 284 -12.36 11.39 6.09
CA GLY A 284 -11.53 11.39 4.92
C GLY A 284 -10.33 10.48 5.08
N ARG A 285 -9.68 10.20 3.96
CA ARG A 285 -8.52 9.31 3.88
C ARG A 285 -7.44 9.93 3.02
N VAL A 286 -6.20 9.65 3.39
CA VAL A 286 -5.01 10.14 2.68
C VAL A 286 -4.02 9.01 2.44
N ARG A 287 -3.49 8.90 1.22
CA ARG A 287 -2.53 7.86 0.82
C ARG A 287 -1.46 8.42 -0.10
N ILE A 288 -0.25 7.93 0.06
CA ILE A 288 0.89 8.28 -0.81
C ILE A 288 1.27 7.04 -1.62
N ASN A 289 1.41 7.19 -2.93
CA ASN A 289 1.96 6.15 -3.78
C ASN A 289 3.50 6.24 -3.84
N SER A 290 4.13 5.25 -4.46
CA SER A 290 5.60 5.19 -4.60
C SER A 290 6.21 6.34 -5.40
N ASP A 291 5.40 7.03 -6.20
CA ASP A 291 5.84 8.04 -7.15
C ASP A 291 5.75 9.45 -6.55
N GLY A 292 5.51 9.55 -5.24
CA GLY A 292 5.35 10.83 -4.56
C GLY A 292 3.97 11.48 -4.80
N ILE A 293 3.00 10.74 -5.30
CA ILE A 293 1.64 11.24 -5.49
C ILE A 293 0.81 11.03 -4.24
N LEU A 294 0.24 12.12 -3.76
CA LEU A 294 -0.68 12.17 -2.64
C LEU A 294 -2.13 12.11 -3.14
N LEU A 295 -2.86 11.10 -2.69
CA LEU A 295 -4.29 10.97 -2.91
C LEU A 295 -5.03 11.28 -1.63
N THR A 296 -6.04 12.13 -1.73
CA THR A 296 -6.96 12.45 -0.64
C THR A 296 -8.37 12.18 -1.11
N ALA A 297 -9.23 11.67 -0.23
CA ALA A 297 -10.63 11.54 -0.53
C ALA A 297 -11.50 11.73 0.71
N THR A 298 -12.66 12.31 0.50
CA THR A 298 -13.75 12.50 1.48
C THR A 298 -15.04 12.01 0.85
N ARG A 299 -16.17 12.16 1.56
CA ARG A 299 -17.51 11.83 1.04
C ARG A 299 -17.84 12.45 -0.32
N LEU A 300 -17.29 13.64 -0.57
CA LEU A 300 -17.70 14.51 -1.67
C LEU A 300 -16.58 14.80 -2.67
N LYS A 301 -15.33 14.55 -2.30
CA LYS A 301 -14.19 15.02 -3.09
C LYS A 301 -13.09 13.97 -3.16
N VAL A 302 -12.45 13.88 -4.31
CA VAL A 302 -11.17 13.20 -4.49
C VAL A 302 -10.18 14.18 -5.08
N ALA A 303 -9.01 14.30 -4.49
CA ALA A 303 -7.95 15.16 -4.99
C ALA A 303 -6.60 14.47 -4.98
N VAL A 304 -5.83 14.76 -6.02
CA VAL A 304 -4.49 14.25 -6.27
C VAL A 304 -3.52 15.42 -6.23
N PHE A 305 -2.43 15.27 -5.49
CA PHE A 305 -1.38 16.26 -5.36
C PHE A 305 -0.03 15.62 -5.66
N ASP A 306 0.87 16.40 -6.23
CA ASP A 306 2.27 16.00 -6.40
C ASP A 306 3.10 16.54 -5.23
N LEU A 307 3.69 15.64 -4.44
CA LEU A 307 4.53 16.01 -3.30
C LEU A 307 5.89 16.58 -3.74
N GLU A 308 6.40 16.23 -4.91
CA GLU A 308 7.65 16.79 -5.43
C GLU A 308 7.49 18.28 -5.76
N THR A 309 6.28 18.69 -6.11
CA THR A 309 5.91 20.09 -6.33
C THR A 309 5.24 20.71 -5.08
N TYR A 310 5.67 20.30 -3.88
CA TYR A 310 5.21 20.81 -2.59
C TYR A 310 3.68 20.76 -2.37
N GLY A 311 3.00 19.75 -2.91
CA GLY A 311 1.58 19.56 -2.69
C GLY A 311 0.69 20.42 -3.59
N ILE A 312 1.16 20.83 -4.77
CA ILE A 312 0.27 21.41 -5.79
C ILE A 312 -0.73 20.35 -6.25
N CYS A 313 -2.01 20.75 -6.30
CA CYS A 313 -3.10 19.88 -6.75
C CYS A 313 -2.97 19.65 -8.25
N PHE A 314 -2.75 18.39 -8.64
CA PHE A 314 -2.64 17.96 -10.02
C PHE A 314 -4.02 17.78 -10.65
N SER A 315 -4.95 17.18 -9.90
CA SER A 315 -6.31 16.91 -10.37
C SER A 315 -7.27 16.81 -9.18
N ARG A 316 -8.50 17.26 -9.39
CA ARG A 316 -9.57 17.19 -8.40
C ARG A 316 -10.90 16.88 -9.08
N GLU A 317 -11.66 16.04 -8.41
CA GLU A 317 -13.03 15.70 -8.77
C GLU A 317 -13.94 15.98 -7.58
N GLU A 318 -15.02 16.73 -7.82
CA GLU A 318 -16.10 16.91 -6.87
C GLU A 318 -17.27 16.04 -7.31
N ILE A 319 -17.77 15.21 -6.42
CA ILE A 319 -18.86 14.28 -6.67
C ILE A 319 -20.15 14.99 -6.28
N ALA A 320 -21.08 15.08 -7.22
CA ALA A 320 -22.36 15.74 -6.99
C ALA A 320 -23.12 15.03 -5.86
N VAL A 321 -23.76 15.79 -4.97
CA VAL A 321 -24.51 15.26 -3.82
C VAL A 321 -25.62 14.29 -4.23
N ASP A 322 -26.16 14.45 -5.45
CA ASP A 322 -27.22 13.61 -6.01
C ASP A 322 -26.69 12.32 -6.68
N GLU A 323 -25.38 12.23 -6.96
CA GLU A 323 -24.72 11.05 -7.51
C GLU A 323 -24.04 10.28 -6.37
N GLN A 324 -24.69 9.19 -5.91
CA GLN A 324 -24.18 8.19 -4.94
C GLN A 324 -22.93 8.63 -4.15
N GLU A 325 -23.18 9.17 -2.95
CA GLU A 325 -22.15 9.66 -2.05
C GLU A 325 -20.98 8.67 -1.94
N LEU A 326 -19.78 9.16 -2.25
CA LEU A 326 -18.54 8.42 -2.09
C LEU A 326 -18.19 8.41 -0.61
N ILE A 327 -18.99 7.82 0.28
CA ILE A 327 -18.64 7.72 1.71
C ILE A 327 -17.35 6.91 1.81
N VAL A 328 -16.19 7.59 1.90
CA VAL A 328 -14.90 6.90 1.80
C VAL A 328 -14.59 6.19 3.12
N GLU A 329 -15.02 4.94 3.19
CA GLU A 329 -14.55 4.03 4.22
C GLU A 329 -13.13 3.55 3.92
N THR A 330 -12.74 3.48 2.64
CA THR A 330 -11.38 3.11 2.26
C THR A 330 -10.88 3.83 1.02
N VAL A 331 -9.63 4.26 1.08
CA VAL A 331 -8.81 4.67 -0.07
C VAL A 331 -7.50 3.94 0.02
N GLU A 332 -7.09 3.33 -1.09
CA GLU A 332 -5.76 2.73 -1.23
C GLU A 332 -5.23 3.02 -2.64
N THR A 333 -3.91 3.11 -2.78
CA THR A 333 -3.26 3.46 -4.05
C THR A 333 -2.12 2.51 -4.35
N LYS A 334 -1.98 2.13 -5.62
CA LYS A 334 -0.84 1.37 -6.10
C LYS A 334 -0.58 1.70 -7.57
N ASN A 335 0.66 2.08 -7.87
CA ASN A 335 1.10 2.52 -9.19
C ASN A 335 0.21 3.70 -9.66
N ASN A 336 -0.32 3.65 -10.89
CA ASN A 336 -1.24 4.64 -11.43
C ASN A 336 -2.73 4.34 -11.16
N LYS A 337 -3.05 3.46 -10.20
CA LYS A 337 -4.42 3.10 -9.85
C LYS A 337 -4.71 3.41 -8.39
N PHE A 338 -5.96 3.72 -8.09
CA PHE A 338 -6.45 3.82 -6.73
C PHE A 338 -7.81 3.14 -6.58
N LEU A 339 -8.06 2.65 -5.38
CA LEU A 339 -9.29 2.00 -4.95
C LEU A 339 -10.02 2.93 -4.00
N THR A 340 -11.29 3.15 -4.25
CA THR A 340 -12.25 3.71 -3.29
C THR A 340 -13.34 2.70 -3.01
N ALA A 341 -13.70 2.49 -1.75
CA ALA A 341 -14.89 1.73 -1.40
C ALA A 341 -15.73 2.46 -0.36
N SER A 342 -17.04 2.32 -0.53
CA SER A 342 -18.06 3.01 0.26
C SER A 342 -18.89 2.05 1.10
N ASP A 343 -19.49 2.56 2.16
CA ASP A 343 -20.42 1.80 3.01
C ASP A 343 -21.68 1.32 2.26
N ASN A 344 -21.96 1.91 1.09
CA ASN A 344 -23.05 1.56 0.18
C ASN A 344 -22.85 0.27 -0.63
N GLY A 345 -21.84 -0.54 -0.30
CA GLY A 345 -21.63 -1.81 -0.99
C GLY A 345 -20.81 -1.73 -2.27
N THR A 346 -20.32 -0.55 -2.67
CA THR A 346 -19.65 -0.35 -3.96
C THR A 346 -18.18 0.00 -3.81
N ALA A 347 -17.35 -0.62 -4.65
CA ALA A 347 -15.94 -0.27 -4.84
C ALA A 347 -15.65 0.10 -6.29
N ARG A 348 -14.75 1.07 -6.47
CA ARG A 348 -14.26 1.52 -7.77
C ARG A 348 -12.73 1.53 -7.78
N VAL A 349 -12.16 1.01 -8.85
CA VAL A 349 -10.73 1.12 -9.16
C VAL A 349 -10.59 2.10 -10.31
N ARG A 350 -9.83 3.17 -10.10
CA ARG A 350 -9.74 4.30 -11.02
C ARG A 350 -8.28 4.66 -11.29
N ARG A 351 -8.02 5.32 -12.41
CA ARG A 351 -6.68 5.83 -12.74
C ARG A 351 -6.43 7.16 -12.04
N ILE A 352 -5.23 7.34 -11.50
CA ILE A 352 -4.85 8.57 -10.79
C ILE A 352 -4.78 9.78 -11.72
N THR A 353 -4.37 9.56 -12.97
CA THR A 353 -4.11 10.63 -13.96
C THR A 353 -5.37 11.40 -14.39
N ASP A 354 -6.50 10.71 -14.52
CA ASP A 354 -7.71 11.25 -15.15
C ASP A 354 -9.01 10.84 -14.45
N PHE A 355 -8.92 10.11 -13.33
CA PHE A 355 -10.05 9.57 -12.59
C PHE A 355 -10.96 8.62 -13.38
N GLU A 356 -10.54 8.15 -14.57
CA GLU A 356 -11.32 7.18 -15.34
C GLU A 356 -11.46 5.86 -14.58
N ASP A 357 -12.69 5.33 -14.57
CA ASP A 357 -13.00 4.02 -14.03
C ASP A 357 -12.26 2.94 -14.83
N VAL A 358 -11.40 2.19 -14.15
CA VAL A 358 -10.83 0.94 -14.68
C VAL A 358 -11.86 -0.16 -14.54
N CYS A 359 -12.43 -0.29 -13.33
CA CYS A 359 -13.53 -1.18 -13.05
C CYS A 359 -14.31 -0.77 -11.80
N SER A 360 -15.54 -1.25 -11.69
CA SER A 360 -16.39 -1.09 -10.50
C SER A 360 -17.01 -2.43 -10.14
N PHE A 361 -17.22 -2.69 -8.85
CA PHE A 361 -17.84 -3.93 -8.39
C PHE A 361 -18.65 -3.71 -7.11
N SER A 362 -19.73 -4.49 -6.97
CA SER A 362 -20.52 -4.58 -5.74
C SER A 362 -20.01 -5.70 -4.84
N PHE A 363 -20.07 -5.49 -3.54
CA PHE A 363 -19.68 -6.46 -2.51
C PHE A 363 -20.77 -6.74 -1.48
N ASP A 364 -21.95 -6.12 -1.60
CA ASP A 364 -23.10 -6.45 -0.75
C ASP A 364 -23.62 -7.88 -1.02
N GLU A 365 -23.74 -8.27 -2.29
CA GLU A 365 -24.14 -9.64 -2.66
C GLU A 365 -23.11 -10.70 -2.22
N ALA A 366 -21.87 -10.30 -1.99
CA ALA A 366 -20.82 -11.19 -1.49
C ALA A 366 -20.95 -11.47 0.01
N ALA A 367 -21.64 -10.61 0.76
CA ALA A 367 -21.92 -10.76 2.19
C ALA A 367 -23.17 -11.62 2.48
N ASP A 368 -24.18 -11.61 1.58
CA ASP A 368 -25.46 -12.29 1.80
C ASP A 368 -25.40 -13.83 1.76
N ASN A 369 -24.29 -14.42 1.32
CA ASN A 369 -24.07 -15.87 1.39
C ASN A 369 -23.57 -16.34 2.77
N SER A 370 -23.34 -15.46 3.74
CA SER A 370 -23.26 -15.86 5.16
C SER A 370 -24.63 -15.72 5.81
N SER A 371 -25.33 -16.85 5.94
CA SER A 371 -26.55 -16.95 6.72
C SER A 371 -26.29 -16.63 8.20
N THR A 372 -26.41 -15.36 8.56
CA THR A 372 -26.79 -14.93 9.91
C THR A 372 -27.67 -13.70 9.74
N SER A 373 -28.95 -13.99 9.52
CA SER A 373 -30.04 -13.04 9.58
C SER A 373 -30.05 -12.35 10.95
N SER A 374 -29.44 -11.17 10.99
CA SER A 374 -29.70 -10.16 12.00
C SER A 374 -30.15 -8.92 11.24
N GLY A 375 -31.47 -8.74 11.18
CA GLY A 375 -32.11 -7.53 10.64
C GLY A 375 -31.81 -6.33 11.53
N SER A 376 -30.56 -5.85 11.50
CA SER A 376 -30.17 -4.58 12.07
C SER A 376 -29.75 -3.67 10.93
N SER A 377 -30.69 -2.83 10.49
CA SER A 377 -30.46 -1.68 9.62
C SER A 377 -29.65 -0.60 10.34
N ASN A 378 -28.49 -0.96 10.88
CA ASN A 378 -27.60 -0.03 11.56
C ASN A 378 -26.48 0.37 10.59
N ASN A 379 -26.59 1.61 10.10
CA ASN A 379 -25.70 2.36 9.20
C ASN A 379 -24.25 2.51 9.73
N ASN A 380 -23.52 1.43 10.00
CA ASN A 380 -22.12 1.55 10.42
C ASN A 380 -21.27 0.33 10.00
N ARG A 381 -21.42 -0.09 8.74
CA ARG A 381 -20.57 -1.13 8.14
C ARG A 381 -19.17 -0.57 7.94
N LYS A 382 -18.20 -1.04 8.74
CA LYS A 382 -16.80 -0.67 8.57
C LYS A 382 -16.20 -1.45 7.42
N VAL A 383 -15.88 -0.75 6.33
CA VAL A 383 -15.20 -1.34 5.17
C VAL A 383 -13.70 -1.07 5.28
N TYR A 384 -12.89 -2.10 5.03
CA TYR A 384 -11.45 -1.95 4.88
C TYR A 384 -11.04 -2.46 3.50
N GLY A 385 -10.23 -1.69 2.80
CA GLY A 385 -9.73 -2.03 1.48
C GLY A 385 -8.21 -2.18 1.47
N SER A 386 -7.72 -2.96 0.51
CA SER A 386 -6.32 -2.98 0.09
C SER A 386 -6.25 -3.14 -1.42
N LEU A 387 -5.25 -2.52 -2.04
CA LEU A 387 -5.01 -2.60 -3.47
C LEU A 387 -3.56 -3.05 -3.70
N ASN A 388 -3.41 -4.12 -4.46
CA ASN A 388 -2.12 -4.43 -5.09
C ASN A 388 -2.22 -4.17 -6.59
N THR A 389 -1.14 -4.44 -7.33
CA THR A 389 -1.07 -4.16 -8.78
C THR A 389 -2.21 -4.78 -9.60
N TRP A 390 -2.76 -5.92 -9.16
CA TRP A 390 -3.68 -6.74 -9.95
C TRP A 390 -5.01 -7.04 -9.26
N GLN A 391 -5.09 -6.88 -7.94
CA GLN A 391 -6.21 -7.32 -7.14
C GLN A 391 -6.60 -6.25 -6.12
N ALA A 392 -7.91 -6.10 -5.95
CA ALA A 392 -8.50 -5.35 -4.86
C ALA A 392 -9.00 -6.34 -3.80
N PHE A 393 -8.77 -6.03 -2.54
CA PHE A 393 -9.26 -6.78 -1.39
C PHE A 393 -10.20 -5.90 -0.60
N ILE A 394 -11.38 -6.41 -0.26
CA ILE A 394 -12.34 -5.73 0.61
C ILE A 394 -12.66 -6.65 1.78
N CYS A 395 -12.52 -6.11 2.99
CA CYS A 395 -12.87 -6.75 4.25
C CYS A 395 -14.13 -6.08 4.83
N ILE A 396 -15.16 -6.88 5.08
CA ILE A 396 -16.42 -6.47 5.71
C ILE A 396 -16.80 -7.55 6.70
N ASP A 397 -17.14 -7.15 7.92
CA ASP A 397 -17.55 -8.06 8.99
C ASP A 397 -16.56 -9.24 9.20
N GLY A 398 -15.26 -8.96 9.03
CA GLY A 398 -14.18 -9.94 9.17
C GLY A 398 -13.99 -10.87 7.96
N VAL A 399 -14.80 -10.75 6.91
CA VAL A 399 -14.67 -11.54 5.69
C VAL A 399 -13.92 -10.75 4.63
N VAL A 400 -12.80 -11.29 4.17
CA VAL A 400 -12.02 -10.70 3.07
C VAL A 400 -12.37 -11.37 1.76
N ASN A 401 -12.72 -10.57 0.76
CA ASN A 401 -12.96 -11.00 -0.61
C ASN A 401 -11.93 -10.36 -1.54
N ALA A 402 -11.61 -11.04 -2.63
CA ALA A 402 -10.66 -10.58 -3.64
C ALA A 402 -11.33 -10.41 -5.01
N TRP A 403 -11.03 -9.31 -5.69
CA TRP A 403 -11.46 -8.99 -7.04
C TRP A 403 -10.25 -8.71 -7.93
N ASP A 404 -10.42 -8.94 -9.22
CA ASP A 404 -9.48 -8.52 -10.24
C ASP A 404 -9.59 -7.00 -10.45
N ALA A 405 -8.50 -6.26 -10.21
CA ALA A 405 -8.47 -4.80 -10.26
C ALA A 405 -8.42 -4.22 -11.69
N THR A 406 -8.68 -5.05 -12.70
CA THR A 406 -8.76 -4.61 -14.10
C THR A 406 -10.14 -4.92 -14.69
N SER A 407 -10.68 -6.11 -14.43
CA SER A 407 -11.99 -6.53 -14.93
C SER A 407 -13.14 -6.32 -13.93
N GLY A 408 -12.84 -6.14 -12.64
CA GLY A 408 -13.86 -6.07 -11.58
C GLY A 408 -14.47 -7.44 -11.23
N MET A 409 -14.00 -8.53 -11.83
CA MET A 409 -14.51 -9.87 -11.54
C MET A 409 -14.08 -10.33 -10.15
N ARG A 410 -15.03 -10.88 -9.37
CA ARG A 410 -14.73 -11.54 -8.11
C ARG A 410 -13.88 -12.79 -8.38
N LEU A 411 -12.78 -12.93 -7.64
CA LEU A 411 -11.85 -14.04 -7.78
C LEU A 411 -12.14 -15.15 -6.78
N HIS A 412 -12.12 -14.82 -5.50
CA HIS A 412 -12.36 -15.78 -4.43
C HIS A 412 -12.65 -15.04 -3.12
N ARG A 413 -13.19 -15.79 -2.16
CA ARG A 413 -13.29 -15.42 -0.76
C ARG A 413 -12.06 -15.97 -0.04
N LEU A 414 -11.42 -15.15 0.80
CA LEU A 414 -10.40 -15.63 1.72
C LEU A 414 -11.15 -16.28 2.89
N ASP A 415 -11.46 -17.56 2.74
CA ASP A 415 -12.09 -18.36 3.79
C ASP A 415 -11.04 -18.62 4.86
N GLY A 416 -11.04 -17.77 5.88
CA GLY A 416 -10.37 -18.04 7.13
C GLY A 416 -11.13 -19.12 7.87
N GLN A 417 -10.71 -20.39 7.76
CA GLN A 417 -10.59 -21.14 9.01
C GLN A 417 -9.45 -20.47 9.79
N MET A 418 -9.78 -19.37 10.46
CA MET A 418 -8.85 -18.68 11.36
C MET A 418 -8.74 -19.54 12.62
N GLY A 419 -7.73 -20.41 12.65
CA GLY A 419 -7.39 -21.23 13.82
C GLY A 419 -8.14 -22.56 13.90
N GLU A 420 -7.38 -23.65 13.81
CA GLU A 420 -7.48 -24.72 14.83
C GLU A 420 -6.38 -24.46 15.87
#